data_AF-A0A9E6D8X8-F1
#
_entry.id   AF-A0A9E6D8X8-F1
#
_cell.length_a   1.000
_cell.length_b   1.000
_cell.length_c   1.000
_cell.angle_alpha   90.00
_cell.angle_beta   90.00
_cell.angle_gamma   90.00
#
_symmetry.space_group_name_H-M   'P 1'
#
loop_
_entity.id
_entity.type
_entity.pdbx_description
1 polymer ?
#
loop_
_entity_poly.entity_id
_entity_poly.type
_entity_poly.pdbx_seq_one_letter_code
_entity_poly.pdbx_strand_id
1 'polypeptide(L)'
;MALSISGAGQLLVRIPTALFPIALGLAGLAAVSNVAAPVLESAALVQVARGLLIAAASMLGVDIALYLVKLLRHRREVAEDISMATRANLLAPGLMAAMVIGGLSAASWPAGNLIWLLASLAHLILLFSFVGRWLTHDYPPEELNPTWFLPAAGIMTSALTWPGYGPAVFPMLTFGAGLMLWLMLLPLVFRRLVFEPAVSPQLRPTLFIVAAPFGLAAGALMTLFPDLPWQAPFLLLSGGAFFIFALVLQLRFIAAAGITLSWWATTFPVAVVAAGFLRLTEAVGPEALWLGLSLFALAGLTTGFALIATVRAAWCTCAKTVKRAEAEIEAMQGQA
;
A
#
# COMPACT_ATOMS: atom_id res chain seq x y z
N MET A 1 7.73 -15.83 -35.82
CA MET A 1 6.99 -16.54 -34.75
C MET A 1 7.99 -17.21 -33.81
N ALA A 2 8.47 -16.44 -32.84
CA ALA A 2 9.17 -16.84 -31.62
C ALA A 2 9.49 -15.51 -30.93
N LEU A 3 8.71 -15.10 -29.93
CA LEU A 3 9.22 -14.16 -28.94
C LEU A 3 10.43 -14.87 -28.33
N SER A 4 11.62 -14.55 -28.84
CA SER A 4 12.88 -15.14 -28.39
C SER A 4 12.89 -15.13 -26.86
N ILE A 5 13.28 -16.26 -26.25
CA ILE A 5 13.40 -16.44 -24.80
C ILE A 5 14.25 -15.30 -24.18
N SER A 6 15.11 -14.66 -24.98
CA SER A 6 15.86 -13.45 -24.65
C SER A 6 14.97 -12.23 -24.32
N GLY A 7 13.88 -12.00 -25.06
CA GLY A 7 12.96 -10.87 -24.85
C GLY A 7 12.09 -11.02 -23.59
N ALA A 8 11.66 -12.25 -23.29
CA ALA A 8 10.95 -12.55 -22.04
C ALA A 8 11.86 -12.36 -20.82
N GLY A 9 13.15 -12.71 -20.94
CA GLY A 9 14.17 -12.43 -19.93
C GLY A 9 14.27 -10.93 -19.61
N GLN A 10 14.39 -10.07 -20.64
CA GLN A 10 14.48 -8.61 -20.46
C GLN A 10 13.21 -7.96 -19.86
N LEU A 11 12.04 -8.57 -20.05
CA LEU A 11 10.78 -8.13 -19.43
C LEU A 11 10.70 -8.52 -17.94
N LEU A 12 11.18 -9.70 -17.56
CA LEU A 12 11.27 -10.15 -16.17
C LEU A 12 12.22 -9.27 -15.34
N VAL A 13 13.31 -8.78 -15.93
CA VAL A 13 14.23 -7.83 -15.30
C VAL A 13 13.53 -6.54 -14.84
N ARG A 14 12.54 -6.11 -15.63
CA ARG A 14 11.87 -4.81 -15.46
C ARG A 14 10.68 -4.85 -14.53
N ILE A 15 10.36 -5.99 -13.91
CA ILE A 15 9.23 -6.10 -12.99
C ILE A 15 9.51 -5.23 -11.76
N PRO A 16 8.74 -4.14 -11.55
CA PRO A 16 9.03 -3.21 -10.47
C PRO A 16 8.35 -3.67 -9.19
N THR A 17 9.00 -3.45 -8.05
CA THR A 17 8.37 -3.61 -6.73
C THR A 17 7.16 -2.68 -6.52
N ALA A 18 7.02 -1.67 -7.38
CA ALA A 18 5.87 -0.76 -7.43
C ALA A 18 4.53 -1.42 -7.83
N LEU A 19 4.49 -2.73 -8.11
CA LEU A 19 3.24 -3.48 -8.31
C LEU A 19 2.57 -3.89 -6.99
N PHE A 20 3.32 -4.21 -5.94
CA PHE A 20 2.77 -4.63 -4.64
C PHE A 20 1.77 -3.64 -3.99
N PRO A 21 1.92 -2.30 -4.12
CA PRO A 21 0.90 -1.35 -3.69
C PRO A 21 -0.49 -1.56 -4.30
N ILE A 22 -0.60 -2.21 -5.47
CA ILE A 22 -1.88 -2.51 -6.13
C ILE A 22 -2.72 -3.43 -5.25
N ALA A 23 -2.13 -4.56 -4.83
CA ALA A 23 -2.80 -5.52 -3.96
C ALA A 23 -3.23 -4.88 -2.63
N LEU A 24 -2.36 -4.04 -2.04
CA LEU A 24 -2.69 -3.32 -0.80
C LEU A 24 -3.84 -2.33 -1.00
N GLY A 25 -3.85 -1.57 -2.09
CA GLY A 25 -4.92 -0.62 -2.40
C GLY A 25 -6.28 -1.30 -2.55
N LEU A 26 -6.32 -2.40 -3.29
CA LEU A 26 -7.52 -3.22 -3.45
C LEU A 26 -7.98 -3.83 -2.12
N ALA A 27 -7.06 -4.37 -1.31
CA ALA A 27 -7.36 -4.91 0.00
C ALA A 27 -7.89 -3.82 0.96
N GLY A 28 -7.32 -2.61 0.91
CA GLY A 28 -7.81 -1.46 1.65
C GLY A 28 -9.23 -1.07 1.27
N LEU A 29 -9.53 -1.00 -0.03
CA LEU A 29 -10.89 -0.71 -0.51
C LEU A 29 -11.88 -1.81 -0.13
N ALA A 30 -11.46 -3.07 -0.16
CA ALA A 30 -12.25 -4.20 0.33
C ALA A 30 -12.57 -4.04 1.83
N ALA A 31 -11.56 -3.70 2.65
CA ALA A 31 -11.71 -3.54 4.09
C ALA A 31 -12.70 -2.42 4.45
N VAL A 32 -12.56 -1.22 3.86
CA VAL A 32 -13.51 -0.12 4.12
C VAL A 32 -14.91 -0.45 3.60
N SER A 33 -15.03 -1.16 2.47
CA SER A 33 -16.33 -1.61 1.95
C SER A 33 -17.01 -2.60 2.90
N ASN A 34 -16.23 -3.50 3.52
CA ASN A 34 -16.72 -4.45 4.52
C ASN A 34 -17.21 -3.75 5.79
N VAL A 35 -16.53 -2.66 6.21
CA VAL A 35 -16.95 -1.82 7.34
C VAL A 35 -18.18 -0.97 6.98
N ALA A 36 -18.25 -0.43 5.76
CA ALA A 36 -19.36 0.40 5.29
C ALA A 36 -20.66 -0.38 5.11
N ALA A 37 -20.57 -1.67 4.76
CA ALA A 37 -21.73 -2.51 4.48
C ALA A 37 -22.77 -2.56 5.61
N PRO A 38 -22.42 -2.85 6.88
CA PRO A 38 -23.38 -2.81 7.98
C PRO A 38 -23.86 -1.39 8.29
N VAL A 39 -22.98 -0.37 8.17
CA VAL A 39 -23.32 1.04 8.43
C VAL A 39 -24.37 1.57 7.44
N LEU A 40 -24.33 1.09 6.19
CA LEU A 40 -25.26 1.46 5.12
C LEU A 40 -26.33 0.41 4.86
N GLU A 41 -26.41 -0.63 5.69
CA GLU A 41 -27.33 -1.77 5.54
C GLU A 41 -27.35 -2.39 4.12
N SER A 42 -26.18 -2.42 3.46
CA SER A 42 -26.06 -2.76 2.04
C SER A 42 -25.45 -4.13 1.81
N ALA A 43 -26.30 -5.11 1.47
CA ALA A 43 -25.85 -6.44 1.04
C ALA A 43 -25.00 -6.40 -0.24
N ALA A 44 -25.23 -5.42 -1.12
CA ALA A 44 -24.42 -5.21 -2.32
C ALA A 44 -22.98 -4.84 -1.96
N LEU A 45 -22.76 -4.00 -0.94
CA LEU A 45 -21.41 -3.65 -0.48
C LEU A 45 -20.65 -4.84 0.09
N VAL A 46 -21.33 -5.81 0.71
CA VAL A 46 -20.70 -7.07 1.14
C VAL A 46 -20.14 -7.84 -0.07
N GLN A 47 -20.88 -7.90 -1.16
CA GLN A 47 -20.43 -8.56 -2.39
C GLN A 47 -19.26 -7.81 -3.04
N VAL A 48 -19.33 -6.47 -3.08
CA VAL A 48 -18.23 -5.62 -3.55
C VAL A 48 -16.97 -5.84 -2.71
N ALA A 49 -17.08 -5.85 -1.38
CA ALA A 49 -15.96 -6.10 -0.48
C ALA A 49 -15.31 -7.46 -0.76
N ARG A 50 -16.10 -8.53 -0.92
CA ARG A 50 -15.60 -9.87 -1.26
C ARG A 50 -14.91 -9.90 -2.63
N GLY A 51 -15.52 -9.28 -3.64
CA GLY A 51 -14.94 -9.20 -4.99
C GLY A 51 -13.60 -8.46 -4.99
N LEU A 52 -13.50 -7.33 -4.28
CA LEU A 52 -12.26 -6.58 -4.12
C LEU A 52 -11.20 -7.37 -3.36
N LEU A 53 -11.58 -8.14 -2.34
CA LEU A 53 -10.65 -8.99 -1.58
C LEU A 53 -10.08 -10.12 -2.46
N ILE A 54 -10.92 -10.74 -3.28
CA ILE A 54 -10.49 -11.75 -4.27
C ILE A 54 -9.55 -11.11 -5.30
N ALA A 55 -9.87 -9.91 -5.79
CA ALA A 55 -9.02 -9.18 -6.72
C ALA A 55 -7.66 -8.83 -6.08
N ALA A 56 -7.64 -8.40 -4.82
CA ALA A 56 -6.42 -8.12 -4.07
C ALA A 56 -5.56 -9.38 -3.89
N ALA A 57 -6.17 -10.51 -3.51
CA ALA A 57 -5.48 -11.79 -3.35
C ALA A 57 -4.93 -12.31 -4.69
N SER A 58 -5.69 -12.14 -5.77
CA SER A 58 -5.28 -12.53 -7.12
C SER A 58 -4.08 -11.69 -7.58
N MET A 59 -4.15 -10.37 -7.40
CA MET A 59 -3.04 -9.46 -7.72
C MET A 59 -1.79 -9.80 -6.90
N LEU A 60 -1.94 -10.02 -5.59
CA LEU A 60 -0.83 -10.41 -4.73
C LEU A 60 -0.20 -11.73 -5.17
N GLY A 61 -1.01 -12.72 -5.55
CA GLY A 61 -0.54 -13.98 -6.10
C GLY A 61 0.27 -13.80 -7.39
N VAL A 62 -0.19 -12.93 -8.28
CA VAL A 62 0.54 -12.55 -9.50
C VAL A 62 1.88 -11.89 -9.14
N ASP A 63 1.89 -10.90 -8.25
CA ASP A 63 3.10 -10.20 -7.84
C ASP A 63 4.13 -11.15 -7.21
N ILE A 64 3.70 -12.03 -6.31
CA ILE A 64 4.54 -13.06 -5.69
C ILE A 64 5.10 -14.01 -6.75
N ALA A 65 4.28 -14.51 -7.66
CA ALA A 65 4.71 -15.44 -8.70
C ALA A 65 5.76 -14.79 -9.62
N LEU A 66 5.52 -13.55 -10.05
CA LEU A 66 6.43 -12.78 -10.86
C LEU A 66 7.77 -12.55 -10.15
N TYR A 67 7.74 -12.14 -8.89
CA TYR A 67 8.96 -11.86 -8.12
C TYR A 67 9.72 -13.14 -7.75
N LEU A 68 9.02 -14.26 -7.56
CA LEU A 68 9.64 -15.58 -7.36
C LEU A 68 10.36 -16.05 -8.63
N VAL A 69 9.74 -15.90 -9.80
CA VAL A 69 10.40 -16.19 -11.08
C VAL A 69 11.64 -15.30 -11.26
N LYS A 70 11.53 -14.00 -10.94
CA LYS A 70 12.67 -13.06 -10.96
C LYS A 70 13.78 -13.50 -10.00
N LEU A 71 13.44 -13.92 -8.79
CA LEU A 71 14.40 -14.42 -7.81
C LEU A 71 15.10 -15.70 -8.29
N LEU A 72 14.39 -16.63 -8.92
CA LEU A 72 14.98 -17.88 -9.39
C LEU A 72 15.89 -17.69 -10.61
N ARG A 73 15.55 -16.77 -11.52
CA ARG A 73 16.27 -16.56 -12.80
C ARG A 73 17.26 -15.40 -12.79
N HIS A 74 17.02 -14.36 -11.99
CA HIS A 74 17.74 -13.09 -11.98
C HIS A 74 18.09 -12.63 -10.55
N ARG A 75 18.70 -13.52 -9.75
CA ARG A 75 19.06 -13.26 -8.33
C ARG A 75 19.79 -11.95 -8.10
N ARG A 76 20.73 -11.60 -8.99
CA ARG A 76 21.52 -10.37 -8.90
C ARG A 76 20.63 -9.12 -8.95
N GLU A 77 19.63 -9.12 -9.81
CA GLU A 77 18.72 -7.97 -9.95
C GLU A 77 17.77 -7.83 -8.76
N VAL A 78 17.35 -8.96 -8.17
CA VAL A 78 16.59 -8.91 -6.91
C VAL A 78 17.46 -8.36 -5.78
N ALA A 79 18.74 -8.74 -5.72
CA ALA A 79 19.67 -8.17 -4.76
C ALA A 79 19.88 -6.66 -4.98
N GLU A 80 19.93 -6.20 -6.23
CA GLU A 80 19.99 -4.78 -6.60
C GLU A 80 18.69 -4.04 -6.25
N ASP A 81 17.51 -4.65 -6.47
CA ASP A 81 16.24 -4.07 -6.03
C ASP A 81 16.19 -3.92 -4.51
N ILE A 82 16.68 -4.92 -3.78
CA ILE A 82 16.70 -4.92 -2.33
C ILE A 82 17.77 -3.97 -1.77
N SER A 83 18.85 -3.67 -2.50
CA SER A 83 19.88 -2.73 -2.03
C SER A 83 19.40 -1.28 -2.11
N MET A 84 18.52 -0.94 -3.05
CA MET A 84 17.92 0.39 -3.17
C MET A 84 16.77 0.58 -2.18
N ALA A 85 16.92 1.48 -1.20
CA ALA A 85 15.92 1.70 -0.14
C ALA A 85 14.51 1.97 -0.69
N THR A 86 14.40 2.80 -1.73
CA THR A 86 13.11 3.15 -2.36
C THR A 86 12.39 1.95 -2.97
N ARG A 87 13.11 0.98 -3.55
CA ARG A 87 12.53 -0.22 -4.14
C ARG A 87 12.22 -1.27 -3.08
N ALA A 88 13.12 -1.45 -2.12
CA ALA A 88 12.94 -2.38 -1.01
C ALA A 88 11.72 -1.99 -0.15
N ASN A 89 11.49 -0.69 0.10
CA ASN A 89 10.34 -0.21 0.87
C ASN A 89 9.00 -0.65 0.25
N LEU A 90 8.94 -0.81 -1.07
CA LEU A 90 7.74 -1.20 -1.80
C LEU A 90 7.44 -2.71 -1.72
N LEU A 91 8.28 -3.52 -1.09
CA LEU A 91 7.94 -4.90 -0.73
C LEU A 91 6.96 -4.97 0.45
N ALA A 92 7.03 -4.00 1.38
CA ALA A 92 6.18 -3.96 2.57
C ALA A 92 4.67 -3.93 2.24
N PRO A 93 4.18 -3.17 1.25
CA PRO A 93 2.78 -3.22 0.82
C PRO A 93 2.25 -4.62 0.49
N GLY A 94 3.06 -5.50 -0.09
CA GLY A 94 2.65 -6.87 -0.38
C GLY A 94 2.36 -7.67 0.89
N LEU A 95 3.20 -7.51 1.91
CA LEU A 95 3.02 -8.14 3.22
C LEU A 95 1.83 -7.52 3.96
N MET A 96 1.66 -6.20 3.91
CA MET A 96 0.49 -5.52 4.46
C MET A 96 -0.80 -6.00 3.79
N ALA A 97 -0.80 -6.19 2.46
CA ALA A 97 -1.95 -6.74 1.74
C ALA A 97 -2.29 -8.14 2.21
N ALA A 98 -1.28 -9.00 2.38
CA ALA A 98 -1.45 -10.35 2.94
C ALA A 98 -2.04 -10.32 4.36
N MET A 99 -1.61 -9.39 5.22
CA MET A 99 -2.18 -9.22 6.57
C MET A 99 -3.67 -8.81 6.53
N VAL A 100 -4.05 -7.91 5.62
CA VAL A 100 -5.46 -7.50 5.44
C VAL A 100 -6.30 -8.66 4.91
N ILE A 101 -5.80 -9.38 3.89
CA ILE A 101 -6.47 -10.54 3.30
C ILE A 101 -6.65 -11.64 4.34
N GLY A 102 -5.57 -11.98 5.06
CA GLY A 102 -5.59 -12.99 6.12
C GLY A 102 -6.56 -12.62 7.24
N GLY A 103 -6.46 -11.40 7.75
CA GLY A 103 -7.32 -10.90 8.83
C GLY A 103 -8.81 -10.92 8.47
N LEU A 104 -9.19 -10.40 7.30
CA LEU A 104 -10.59 -10.39 6.87
C LEU A 104 -11.15 -11.78 6.55
N SER A 105 -10.29 -12.73 6.16
CA SER A 105 -10.71 -14.08 5.79
C SER A 105 -10.70 -15.05 6.98
N ALA A 106 -10.06 -14.72 8.09
CA ALA A 106 -9.81 -15.64 9.20
C ALA A 106 -11.09 -16.20 9.85
N ALA A 107 -12.18 -15.41 9.85
CA ALA A 107 -13.46 -15.84 10.42
C ALA A 107 -14.15 -16.93 9.58
N SER A 108 -13.95 -16.94 8.26
CA SER A 108 -14.58 -17.89 7.33
C SER A 108 -13.62 -18.96 6.81
N TRP A 109 -12.33 -18.72 6.90
CA TRP A 109 -11.28 -19.60 6.38
C TRP A 109 -10.11 -19.67 7.36
N PRO A 110 -9.90 -20.81 8.05
CA PRO A 110 -8.86 -20.94 9.08
C PRO A 110 -7.45 -20.58 8.61
N ALA A 111 -7.13 -20.80 7.33
CA ALA A 111 -5.84 -20.42 6.76
C ALA A 111 -5.61 -18.91 6.75
N GLY A 112 -6.65 -18.08 6.88
CA GLY A 112 -6.54 -16.63 7.05
C GLY A 112 -5.67 -16.25 8.25
N ASN A 113 -5.78 -16.99 9.37
CA ASN A 113 -4.91 -16.80 10.54
C ASN A 113 -3.45 -17.09 10.21
N LEU A 114 -3.18 -18.17 9.46
CA LEU A 114 -1.83 -18.55 9.06
C LEU A 114 -1.23 -17.52 8.09
N ILE A 115 -2.00 -17.06 7.11
CA ILE A 115 -1.59 -16.01 6.16
C ILE A 115 -1.23 -14.73 6.92
N TRP A 116 -2.10 -14.30 7.84
CA TRP A 116 -1.85 -13.12 8.66
C TRP A 116 -0.57 -13.25 9.50
N LEU A 117 -0.37 -14.40 10.16
CA LEU A 117 0.80 -14.64 11.02
C LEU A 117 2.10 -14.66 10.21
N LEU A 118 2.13 -15.41 9.10
CA LEU A 118 3.31 -15.49 8.23
C LEU A 118 3.66 -14.14 7.62
N ALA A 119 2.64 -13.38 7.17
CA ALA A 119 2.84 -12.04 6.65
C ALA A 119 3.38 -11.08 7.72
N SER A 120 2.83 -11.13 8.93
CA SER A 120 3.27 -10.31 10.07
C SER A 120 4.70 -10.60 10.47
N LEU A 121 5.09 -11.88 10.55
CA LEU A 121 6.46 -12.29 10.84
C LEU A 121 7.43 -11.88 9.73
N ALA A 122 7.05 -12.08 8.47
CA ALA A 122 7.86 -11.64 7.33
C ALA A 122 8.05 -10.12 7.32
N HIS A 123 7.02 -9.35 7.66
CA HIS A 123 7.13 -7.88 7.74
C HIS A 123 8.00 -7.46 8.91
N LEU A 124 7.93 -8.16 10.04
CA LEU A 124 8.80 -7.88 11.19
C LEU A 124 10.28 -8.16 10.85
N ILE A 125 10.58 -9.24 10.12
CA ILE A 125 11.93 -9.53 9.62
C ILE A 125 12.40 -8.44 8.64
N LEU A 126 11.52 -8.02 7.73
CA LEU A 126 11.79 -6.92 6.81
C LEU A 126 12.11 -5.63 7.60
N LEU A 127 11.31 -5.33 8.63
CA LEU A 127 11.50 -4.18 9.49
C LEU A 127 12.85 -4.20 10.22
N PHE A 128 13.23 -5.33 10.82
CA PHE A 128 14.54 -5.47 11.44
C PHE A 128 15.69 -5.27 10.45
N SER A 129 15.52 -5.73 9.20
CA SER A 129 16.49 -5.51 8.14
C SER A 129 16.63 -4.03 7.80
N PHE A 130 15.52 -3.28 7.75
CA PHE A 130 15.54 -1.83 7.52
C PHE A 130 16.17 -1.06 8.66
N VAL A 131 15.74 -1.31 9.90
CA VAL A 131 16.31 -0.66 11.08
C VAL A 131 17.80 -0.98 11.19
N GLY A 132 18.20 -2.23 10.94
CA GLY A 132 19.61 -2.61 10.88
C GLY A 132 20.39 -1.78 9.88
N ARG A 133 19.86 -1.58 8.66
CA ARG A 133 20.52 -0.73 7.66
C ARG A 133 20.58 0.73 8.06
N TRP A 134 19.52 1.29 8.66
CA TRP A 134 19.53 2.66 9.17
C TRP A 134 20.59 2.90 10.25
N LEU A 135 20.92 1.86 11.01
CA LEU A 135 21.95 1.92 12.04
C LEU A 135 23.38 1.70 11.51
N THR A 136 23.54 1.09 10.33
CA THR A 136 24.86 0.70 9.81
C THR A 136 25.26 1.37 8.50
N HIS A 137 24.36 2.13 7.85
CA HIS A 137 24.63 2.79 6.58
C HIS A 137 24.24 4.27 6.64
N ASP A 138 25.09 5.11 6.05
CA ASP A 138 24.77 6.51 5.82
C ASP A 138 23.81 6.64 4.64
N TYR A 139 22.76 7.44 4.83
CA TYR A 139 21.80 7.77 3.79
C TYR A 139 21.89 9.26 3.44
N PRO A 140 21.94 9.63 2.15
CA PRO A 140 21.77 11.01 1.73
C PRO A 140 20.39 11.53 2.19
N PRO A 141 20.29 12.77 2.71
CA PRO A 141 19.00 13.35 3.11
C PRO A 141 17.94 13.32 2.00
N GLU A 142 18.34 13.34 0.74
CA GLU A 142 17.47 13.32 -0.44
C GLU A 142 16.73 11.99 -0.62
N GLU A 143 17.31 10.89 -0.12
CA GLU A 143 16.72 9.55 -0.17
C GLU A 143 15.57 9.39 0.83
N LEU A 144 15.52 10.20 1.89
CA LEU A 144 14.43 10.18 2.84
C LEU A 144 13.14 10.68 2.18
N ASN A 145 12.14 9.80 2.10
CA ASN A 145 10.88 10.11 1.45
C ASN A 145 9.73 9.32 2.08
N PRO A 146 8.45 9.63 1.76
CA PRO A 146 7.30 9.01 2.40
C PRO A 146 7.27 7.47 2.35
N THR A 147 7.92 6.83 1.38
CA THR A 147 7.94 5.35 1.29
C THR A 147 8.62 4.68 2.48
N TRP A 148 9.44 5.41 3.25
CA TRP A 148 10.08 4.88 4.46
C TRP A 148 9.06 4.52 5.56
N PHE A 149 7.85 5.11 5.53
CA PHE A 149 6.77 4.70 6.41
C PHE A 149 6.19 3.31 6.07
N LEU A 150 6.39 2.80 4.84
CA LEU A 150 5.83 1.50 4.45
C LEU A 150 6.38 0.34 5.30
N PRO A 151 7.69 0.14 5.45
CA PRO A 151 8.19 -0.85 6.41
C PRO A 151 7.96 -0.41 7.86
N ALA A 152 8.30 0.83 8.23
CA ALA A 152 8.27 1.28 9.63
C ALA A 152 6.88 1.34 10.25
N ALA A 153 5.96 2.06 9.63
CA ALA A 153 4.60 2.21 10.15
C ALA A 153 3.69 1.06 9.68
N GLY A 154 3.98 0.46 8.53
CA GLY A 154 3.15 -0.62 7.97
C GLY A 154 3.10 -1.88 8.82
N ILE A 155 4.05 -2.10 9.73
CA ILE A 155 3.98 -3.23 10.68
C ILE A 155 2.76 -3.12 11.62
N MET A 156 2.22 -1.91 11.85
CA MET A 156 0.98 -1.70 12.59
C MET A 156 -0.23 -2.33 11.91
N THR A 157 -0.15 -2.66 10.61
CA THR A 157 -1.19 -3.43 9.92
C THR A 157 -1.43 -4.78 10.61
N SER A 158 -0.38 -5.41 11.17
CA SER A 158 -0.51 -6.66 11.93
C SER A 158 -1.50 -6.50 13.08
N ALA A 159 -1.38 -5.42 13.86
CA ALA A 159 -2.27 -5.12 14.97
C ALA A 159 -3.67 -4.69 14.52
N LEU A 160 -3.76 -3.84 13.49
CA LEU A 160 -5.03 -3.42 12.91
C LEU A 160 -5.87 -4.61 12.44
N THR A 161 -5.25 -5.59 11.78
CA THR A 161 -5.93 -6.72 11.14
C THR A 161 -5.83 -8.01 11.93
N TRP A 162 -5.47 -7.93 13.21
CA TRP A 162 -5.37 -9.10 14.09
C TRP A 162 -6.71 -9.86 14.13
N PRO A 163 -6.75 -11.14 13.74
CA PRO A 163 -8.00 -11.90 13.63
C PRO A 163 -8.55 -12.41 14.97
N GLY A 164 -8.00 -11.99 16.11
CA GLY A 164 -8.37 -12.51 17.43
C GLY A 164 -7.75 -13.89 17.76
N TYR A 165 -6.81 -14.37 16.94
CA TYR A 165 -6.11 -15.65 17.16
C TYR A 165 -4.87 -15.48 18.07
N GLY A 166 -4.80 -16.29 19.12
CA GLY A 166 -3.71 -16.31 20.09
C GLY A 166 -3.69 -15.11 21.05
N PRO A 167 -2.66 -14.97 21.91
CA PRO A 167 -2.53 -13.80 22.77
C PRO A 167 -2.26 -12.52 21.95
N ALA A 168 -2.84 -11.40 22.37
CA ALA A 168 -2.63 -10.09 21.75
C ALA A 168 -1.19 -9.55 21.89
N VAL A 169 -0.30 -10.26 22.61
CA VAL A 169 1.09 -9.86 22.87
C VAL A 169 1.86 -9.56 21.59
N PHE A 170 1.76 -10.42 20.58
CA PHE A 170 2.47 -10.21 19.31
C PHE A 170 1.93 -8.99 18.52
N PRO A 171 0.61 -8.85 18.30
CA PRO A 171 0.02 -7.61 17.80
C PRO A 171 0.39 -6.34 18.59
N MET A 172 0.47 -6.41 19.92
CA MET A 172 0.86 -5.26 20.75
C MET A 172 2.33 -4.89 20.52
N LEU A 173 3.21 -5.88 20.37
CA LEU A 173 4.62 -5.65 20.06
C LEU A 173 4.79 -5.00 18.69
N THR A 174 4.10 -5.50 17.67
CA THR A 174 4.15 -4.93 16.32
C THR A 174 3.56 -3.52 16.28
N PHE A 175 2.48 -3.26 17.02
CA PHE A 175 1.92 -1.92 17.18
C PHE A 175 2.92 -0.96 17.84
N GLY A 176 3.53 -1.34 18.97
CA GLY A 176 4.50 -0.51 19.68
C GLY A 176 5.73 -0.17 18.84
N ALA A 177 6.30 -1.17 18.14
CA ALA A 177 7.43 -0.96 17.23
C ALA A 177 7.08 0.01 16.10
N GLY A 178 5.92 -0.18 15.46
CA GLY A 178 5.50 0.67 14.36
C GLY A 178 5.18 2.10 14.79
N LEU A 179 4.53 2.27 15.96
CA LEU A 179 4.23 3.57 16.53
C LEU A 179 5.51 4.34 16.87
N MET A 180 6.47 3.69 17.54
CA MET A 180 7.77 4.28 17.86
C MET A 180 8.50 4.77 16.60
N LEU A 181 8.66 3.90 15.59
CA LEU A 181 9.37 4.24 14.37
C LEU A 181 8.65 5.30 13.54
N TRP A 182 7.32 5.27 13.50
CA TRP A 182 6.54 6.32 12.87
C TRP A 182 6.81 7.67 13.52
N LEU A 183 6.72 7.77 14.84
CA LEU A 183 6.95 9.03 15.56
C LEU A 183 8.39 9.54 15.41
N MET A 184 9.38 8.65 15.28
CA MET A 184 10.76 9.02 14.99
C MET A 184 10.93 9.54 13.56
N LEU A 185 10.32 8.88 12.57
CA LEU A 185 10.46 9.25 11.15
C LEU A 185 9.64 10.48 10.76
N LEU A 186 8.51 10.72 11.42
CA LEU A 186 7.59 11.81 11.09
C LEU A 186 8.28 13.18 10.99
N PRO A 187 9.01 13.67 12.02
CA PRO A 187 9.69 14.96 11.92
C PRO A 187 10.79 14.97 10.86
N LEU A 188 11.48 13.85 10.63
CA LEU A 188 12.54 13.75 9.62
C LEU A 188 11.97 13.89 8.20
N VAL A 189 10.88 13.18 7.92
CA VAL A 189 10.20 13.26 6.63
C VAL A 189 9.61 14.66 6.42
N PHE A 190 9.01 15.27 7.45
CA PHE A 190 8.50 16.64 7.33
C PHE A 190 9.62 17.67 7.11
N ARG A 191 10.74 17.55 7.84
CA ARG A 191 11.92 18.40 7.59
C ARG A 191 12.33 18.31 6.12
N ARG A 192 12.46 17.10 5.58
CA ARG A 192 12.82 16.89 4.17
C ARG A 192 11.77 17.51 3.23
N LEU A 193 10.48 17.28 3.46
CA LEU A 193 9.42 17.81 2.59
C LEU A 193 9.32 19.34 2.59
N VAL A 194 9.75 20.01 3.66
CA VAL A 194 9.67 21.47 3.80
C VAL A 194 10.96 22.17 3.34
N PHE A 195 12.13 21.61 3.67
CA PHE A 195 13.42 22.30 3.49
C PHE A 195 14.26 21.78 2.32
N GLU A 196 13.94 20.62 1.76
CA GLU A 196 14.65 20.05 0.61
C GLU A 196 13.85 20.22 -0.69
N PRO A 197 14.47 20.08 -1.87
CA PRO A 197 13.76 20.11 -3.14
C PRO A 197 12.56 19.16 -3.15
N ALA A 198 11.45 19.65 -3.70
CA ALA A 198 10.21 18.89 -3.78
C ALA A 198 10.42 17.55 -4.49
N VAL A 199 9.65 16.53 -4.05
CA VAL A 199 9.63 15.23 -4.73
C VAL A 199 9.40 15.38 -6.23
N SER A 200 10.08 14.53 -7.01
CA SER A 200 9.89 14.48 -8.45
C SER A 200 8.40 14.36 -8.79
N PRO A 201 7.94 14.97 -9.89
CA PRO A 201 6.52 14.96 -10.25
C PRO A 201 5.88 13.57 -10.18
N GLN A 202 6.56 12.55 -10.71
CA GLN A 202 6.08 11.17 -10.77
C GLN A 202 5.90 10.52 -9.39
N LEU A 203 6.52 11.06 -8.33
CA LEU A 203 6.41 10.54 -6.96
C LEU A 203 5.49 11.38 -6.08
N ARG A 204 4.92 12.49 -6.55
CA ARG A 204 4.01 13.33 -5.75
C ARG A 204 2.81 12.57 -5.15
N PRO A 205 2.19 11.57 -5.81
CA PRO A 205 1.12 10.79 -5.19
C PRO A 205 1.56 10.04 -3.92
N THR A 206 2.85 9.74 -3.76
CA THR A 206 3.40 9.08 -2.56
C THR A 206 3.29 9.92 -1.29
N LEU A 207 3.01 11.23 -1.41
CA LEU A 207 2.76 12.08 -0.25
C LEU A 207 1.60 11.56 0.61
N PHE A 208 0.58 10.92 0.00
CA PHE A 208 -0.53 10.32 0.75
C PHE A 208 -0.09 9.25 1.76
N ILE A 209 1.07 8.63 1.58
CA ILE A 209 1.61 7.63 2.52
C ILE A 209 1.78 8.23 3.92
N VAL A 210 2.05 9.54 4.04
CA VAL A 210 2.18 10.23 5.34
C VAL A 210 0.89 10.15 6.18
N ALA A 211 -0.29 10.05 5.54
CA ALA A 211 -1.56 9.90 6.25
C ALA A 211 -1.82 8.48 6.76
N ALA A 212 -1.20 7.46 6.15
CA ALA A 212 -1.50 6.05 6.44
C ALA A 212 -1.27 5.65 7.90
N PRO A 213 -0.15 6.05 8.56
CA PRO A 213 0.13 5.69 9.94
C PRO A 213 -0.95 6.13 10.93
N PHE A 214 -1.62 7.26 10.68
CA PHE A 214 -2.71 7.75 11.52
C PHE A 214 -3.89 6.76 11.55
N GLY A 215 -4.33 6.30 10.37
CA GLY A 215 -5.41 5.32 10.27
C GLY A 215 -4.99 3.93 10.76
N LEU A 216 -3.74 3.52 10.51
CA LEU A 216 -3.18 2.28 11.03
C LEU A 216 -3.17 2.27 12.57
N ALA A 217 -2.68 3.35 13.19
CA ALA A 217 -2.60 3.47 14.64
C ALA A 217 -3.99 3.53 15.29
N ALA A 218 -4.91 4.35 14.74
CA ALA A 218 -6.28 4.39 15.22
C ALA A 218 -6.97 3.02 15.10
N GLY A 219 -6.80 2.35 13.95
CA GLY A 219 -7.33 1.02 13.71
C GLY A 219 -6.78 -0.03 14.68
N ALA A 220 -5.47 -0.02 14.93
CA ALA A 220 -4.83 -0.90 15.90
C ALA A 220 -5.34 -0.64 17.33
N LEU A 221 -5.52 0.62 17.73
CA LEU A 221 -6.10 0.97 19.03
C LEU A 221 -7.51 0.38 19.18
N MET A 222 -8.38 0.56 18.18
CA MET A 222 -9.73 0.02 18.22
C MET A 222 -9.78 -1.51 18.18
N THR A 223 -8.76 -2.18 17.62
CA THR A 223 -8.69 -3.65 17.57
C THR A 223 -8.12 -4.24 18.86
N LEU A 224 -7.09 -3.61 19.46
CA LEU A 224 -6.42 -4.11 20.66
C LEU A 224 -7.09 -3.67 21.97
N PHE A 225 -7.75 -2.52 21.96
CA PHE A 225 -8.35 -1.89 23.14
C PHE A 225 -9.80 -1.47 22.80
N PRO A 226 -10.74 -2.43 22.65
CA PRO A 226 -12.11 -2.13 22.25
C PRO A 226 -12.85 -1.21 23.25
N ASP A 227 -12.46 -1.23 24.52
CA ASP A 227 -13.04 -0.39 25.58
C ASP A 227 -12.40 1.01 25.66
N LEU A 228 -11.41 1.31 24.81
CA LEU A 228 -10.75 2.61 24.80
C LEU A 228 -11.75 3.70 24.39
N PRO A 229 -11.80 4.86 25.09
CA PRO A 229 -12.69 5.96 24.71
C PRO A 229 -12.46 6.39 23.27
N TRP A 230 -13.55 6.56 22.51
CA TRP A 230 -13.53 6.84 21.07
C TRP A 230 -12.69 8.08 20.70
N GLN A 231 -12.49 9.01 21.63
CA GLN A 231 -11.72 10.23 21.44
C GLN A 231 -10.27 9.93 21.01
N ALA A 232 -9.66 8.86 21.53
CA ALA A 232 -8.29 8.49 21.21
C ALA A 232 -8.10 8.09 19.73
N PRO A 233 -8.84 7.10 19.18
CA PRO A 233 -8.77 6.80 17.75
C PRO A 233 -9.32 7.95 16.90
N PHE A 234 -10.34 8.69 17.34
CA PHE A 234 -10.88 9.83 16.58
C PHE A 234 -9.86 10.96 16.38
N LEU A 235 -9.05 11.28 17.40
CA LEU A 235 -7.99 12.28 17.31
C LEU A 235 -6.95 11.89 16.25
N LEU A 236 -6.51 10.63 16.25
CA LEU A 236 -5.58 10.12 15.25
C LEU A 236 -6.19 10.17 13.84
N LEU A 237 -7.44 9.73 13.68
CA LEU A 237 -8.15 9.76 12.40
C LEU A 237 -8.32 11.18 11.85
N SER A 238 -8.56 12.17 12.73
CA SER A 238 -8.65 13.57 12.37
C SER A 238 -7.32 14.10 11.80
N GLY A 239 -6.19 13.69 12.36
CA GLY A 239 -4.86 14.00 11.79
C GLY A 239 -4.66 13.41 10.39
N GLY A 240 -5.06 12.16 10.19
CA GLY A 240 -5.02 11.50 8.87
C GLY A 240 -5.93 12.19 7.84
N ALA A 241 -7.17 12.50 8.23
CA ALA A 241 -8.13 13.21 7.37
C ALA A 241 -7.66 14.62 7.02
N PHE A 242 -7.13 15.37 8.00
CA PHE A 242 -6.56 16.69 7.77
C PHE A 242 -5.49 16.65 6.67
N PHE A 243 -4.56 15.69 6.77
CA PHE A 243 -3.49 15.56 5.78
C PHE A 243 -4.02 15.15 4.40
N ILE A 244 -4.96 14.22 4.34
CA ILE A 244 -5.64 13.81 3.10
C ILE A 244 -6.32 15.01 2.44
N PHE A 245 -7.13 15.77 3.18
CA PHE A 245 -7.84 16.92 2.63
C PHE A 245 -6.89 18.04 2.21
N ALA A 246 -5.81 18.28 2.96
CA ALA A 246 -4.76 19.21 2.55
C ALA A 246 -4.14 18.82 1.20
N LEU A 247 -3.88 17.53 0.97
CA LEU A 247 -3.37 17.06 -0.33
C LEU A 247 -4.41 17.13 -1.46
N VAL A 248 -5.70 16.89 -1.16
CA VAL A 248 -6.80 17.06 -2.12
C VAL A 248 -6.91 18.52 -2.57
N LEU A 249 -6.73 19.49 -1.67
CA LEU A 249 -6.68 20.91 -2.04
C LEU A 249 -5.48 21.23 -2.94
N GLN A 250 -4.41 20.44 -2.86
CA GLN A 250 -3.24 20.53 -3.73
C GLN A 250 -3.30 19.59 -4.94
N LEU A 251 -4.49 19.16 -5.37
CA LEU A 251 -4.65 18.16 -6.43
C LEU A 251 -3.94 18.55 -7.73
N ARG A 252 -3.86 19.83 -8.10
CA ARG A 252 -3.12 20.29 -9.29
C ARG A 252 -1.62 19.94 -9.20
N PHE A 253 -1.03 20.12 -8.03
CA PHE A 253 0.36 19.77 -7.77
C PHE A 253 0.57 18.26 -7.85
N ILE A 254 -0.33 17.47 -7.26
CA ILE A 254 -0.29 15.99 -7.28
C ILE A 254 -0.52 15.44 -8.69
N ALA A 255 -1.49 16.00 -9.42
CA ALA A 255 -1.90 15.57 -10.77
C ALA A 255 -0.80 15.76 -11.83
N ALA A 256 0.15 16.66 -11.60
CA ALA A 256 1.33 16.84 -12.45
C ALA A 256 2.24 15.59 -12.51
N ALA A 257 1.98 14.57 -11.69
CA ALA A 257 2.61 13.25 -11.80
C ALA A 257 2.34 12.54 -13.14
N GLY A 258 1.27 12.92 -13.84
CA GLY A 258 0.84 12.27 -15.07
C GLY A 258 0.40 10.82 -14.82
N ILE A 259 0.57 9.96 -15.81
CA ILE A 259 0.18 8.54 -15.74
C ILE A 259 1.36 7.74 -15.19
N THR A 260 1.22 7.25 -13.95
CA THR A 260 2.27 6.51 -13.22
C THR A 260 1.66 5.52 -12.23
N LEU A 261 2.41 4.49 -11.85
CA LEU A 261 2.00 3.52 -10.82
C LEU A 261 1.95 4.12 -9.42
N SER A 262 2.62 5.26 -9.19
CA SER A 262 2.67 5.88 -7.86
C SER A 262 1.30 6.33 -7.35
N TRP A 263 0.29 6.46 -8.23
CA TRP A 263 -1.09 6.74 -7.83
C TRP A 263 -1.69 5.69 -6.90
N TRP A 264 -1.19 4.45 -6.90
CA TRP A 264 -1.61 3.46 -5.89
C TRP A 264 -1.26 3.87 -4.46
N ALA A 265 -0.28 4.76 -4.26
CA ALA A 265 0.06 5.30 -2.95
C ALA A 265 -1.03 6.19 -2.33
N THR A 266 -2.05 6.61 -3.08
CA THR A 266 -3.19 7.39 -2.56
C THR A 266 -4.33 6.52 -2.06
N THR A 267 -4.34 5.22 -2.37
CA THR A 267 -5.49 4.33 -2.16
C THR A 267 -5.63 3.89 -0.71
N PHE A 268 -4.72 3.02 -0.24
CA PHE A 268 -4.74 2.47 1.12
C PHE A 268 -4.77 3.53 2.23
N PRO A 269 -3.99 4.62 2.17
CA PRO A 269 -4.05 5.65 3.22
C PRO A 269 -5.44 6.28 3.37
N VAL A 270 -6.15 6.54 2.26
CA VAL A 270 -7.50 7.08 2.31
C VAL A 270 -8.49 6.02 2.81
N ALA A 271 -8.37 4.79 2.33
CA ALA A 271 -9.26 3.69 2.73
C ALA A 271 -9.16 3.35 4.23
N VAL A 272 -7.94 3.32 4.80
CA VAL A 272 -7.77 2.98 6.22
C VAL A 272 -8.31 4.07 7.16
N VAL A 273 -8.16 5.35 6.79
CA VAL A 273 -8.74 6.46 7.56
C VAL A 273 -10.27 6.47 7.42
N ALA A 274 -10.80 6.23 6.22
CA ALA A 274 -12.24 6.09 5.99
C ALA A 274 -12.86 4.97 6.84
N ALA A 275 -12.24 3.79 6.83
CA ALA A 275 -12.68 2.65 7.63
C ALA A 275 -12.70 2.98 9.13
N GLY A 276 -11.70 3.73 9.61
CA GLY A 276 -11.65 4.15 11.01
C GLY A 276 -12.81 5.04 11.41
N PHE A 277 -13.14 6.06 10.61
CA PHE A 277 -14.30 6.92 10.88
C PHE A 277 -15.62 6.14 10.85
N LEU A 278 -15.79 5.24 9.87
CA LEU A 278 -17.00 4.41 9.78
C LEU A 278 -17.16 3.49 11.00
N ARG A 279 -16.07 2.92 11.53
CA ARG A 279 -16.08 2.13 12.78
C ARG A 279 -16.50 2.93 14.01
N LEU A 280 -16.31 4.25 14.00
CA LEU A 280 -16.67 5.14 15.12
C LEU A 280 -18.07 5.75 15.01
N THR A 281 -18.83 5.42 13.96
CA THR A 281 -20.16 5.99 13.71
C THR A 281 -21.09 5.86 14.91
N GLU A 282 -21.15 4.68 15.54
CA GLU A 282 -22.04 4.45 16.69
C GLU A 282 -21.66 5.26 17.92
N ALA A 283 -20.36 5.46 18.16
CA ALA A 283 -19.86 6.15 19.34
C ALA A 283 -19.85 7.68 19.22
N VAL A 284 -19.66 8.20 18.00
CA VAL A 284 -19.51 9.64 17.74
C VAL A 284 -20.77 10.25 17.16
N GLY A 285 -21.50 9.52 16.31
CA GLY A 285 -22.67 10.01 15.62
C GLY A 285 -22.40 10.48 14.17
N PRO A 286 -23.26 11.40 13.66
CA PRO A 286 -23.28 11.77 12.24
C PRO A 286 -21.97 12.33 11.69
N GLU A 287 -21.15 12.99 12.51
CA GLU A 287 -19.89 13.61 12.08
C GLU A 287 -18.89 12.55 11.61
N ALA A 288 -18.75 11.46 12.38
CA ALA A 288 -17.90 10.34 11.99
C ALA A 288 -18.44 9.63 10.74
N LEU A 289 -19.78 9.50 10.63
CA LEU A 289 -20.41 8.92 9.45
C LEU A 289 -20.10 9.73 8.18
N TRP A 290 -20.34 11.03 8.19
CA TRP A 290 -20.13 11.88 7.01
C TRP A 290 -18.66 11.96 6.59
N LEU A 291 -17.74 12.05 7.56
CA LEU A 291 -16.30 11.97 7.29
C LEU A 291 -15.91 10.61 6.71
N GLY A 292 -16.39 9.53 7.30
CA GLY A 292 -16.17 8.17 6.84
C GLY A 292 -16.66 7.93 5.41
N LEU A 293 -17.89 8.35 5.09
CA LEU A 293 -18.46 8.22 3.76
C LEU A 293 -17.77 9.10 2.72
N SER A 294 -17.38 10.33 3.09
CA SER A 294 -16.64 11.23 2.20
C SER A 294 -15.28 10.66 1.84
N LEU A 295 -14.55 10.14 2.83
CA LEU A 295 -13.26 9.48 2.60
C LEU A 295 -13.43 8.13 1.89
N PHE A 296 -14.51 7.39 2.12
CA PHE A 296 -14.79 6.15 1.40
C PHE A 296 -15.05 6.42 -0.10
N ALA A 297 -15.83 7.46 -0.42
CA ALA A 297 -16.01 7.91 -1.80
C ALA A 297 -14.67 8.32 -2.44
N LEU A 298 -13.84 9.07 -1.70
CA LEU A 298 -12.49 9.43 -2.16
C LEU A 298 -11.57 8.21 -2.35
N ALA A 299 -11.66 7.19 -1.50
CA ALA A 299 -10.93 5.93 -1.65
C ALA A 299 -11.34 5.20 -2.95
N GLY A 300 -12.63 5.19 -3.27
CA GLY A 300 -13.15 4.67 -4.54
C GLY A 300 -12.61 5.44 -5.74
N LEU A 301 -12.65 6.78 -5.70
CA LEU A 301 -12.16 7.66 -6.78
C LEU A 301 -10.66 7.50 -7.01
N THR A 302 -9.86 7.52 -5.95
CA THR A 302 -8.40 7.36 -6.03
C THR A 302 -8.02 5.98 -6.56
N THR A 303 -8.70 4.92 -6.11
CA THR A 303 -8.49 3.55 -6.61
C THR A 303 -8.89 3.42 -8.07
N GLY A 304 -10.04 3.97 -8.47
CA GLY A 304 -10.48 3.99 -9.87
C GLY A 304 -9.49 4.74 -10.77
N PHE A 305 -8.99 5.89 -10.34
CA PHE A 305 -7.97 6.63 -11.06
C PHE A 305 -6.65 5.85 -11.16
N ALA A 306 -6.17 5.26 -10.07
CA ALA A 306 -4.95 4.44 -10.06
C ALA A 306 -5.07 3.24 -11.01
N LEU A 307 -6.25 2.61 -11.08
CA LEU A 307 -6.53 1.53 -12.02
C LEU A 307 -6.48 2.02 -13.48
N ILE A 308 -7.13 3.14 -13.80
CA ILE A 308 -7.10 3.74 -15.14
C ILE A 308 -5.66 4.10 -15.53
N ALA A 309 -4.89 4.70 -14.61
CA ALA A 309 -3.49 5.03 -14.83
C ALA A 309 -2.65 3.77 -15.10
N THR A 310 -2.91 2.68 -14.37
CA THR A 310 -2.23 1.39 -14.55
C THR A 310 -2.53 0.78 -15.92
N VAL A 311 -3.81 0.71 -16.31
CA VAL A 311 -4.23 0.18 -17.62
C VAL A 311 -3.64 1.01 -18.75
N ARG A 312 -3.66 2.35 -18.65
CA ARG A 312 -3.04 3.24 -19.65
C ARG A 312 -1.53 3.07 -19.71
N ALA A 313 -0.85 2.97 -18.57
CA ALA A 313 0.60 2.74 -18.52
C ALA A 313 0.97 1.40 -19.16
N ALA A 314 0.23 0.33 -18.86
CA ALA A 314 0.40 -0.99 -19.46
C ALA A 314 0.17 -0.93 -20.98
N TRP A 315 -0.92 -0.31 -21.42
CA TRP A 315 -1.24 -0.15 -22.84
C TRP A 315 -0.16 0.61 -23.61
N CYS A 316 0.29 1.76 -23.09
CA CYS A 316 1.35 2.54 -23.71
C CYS A 316 2.67 1.77 -23.80
N THR A 317 2.97 0.93 -22.81
CA THR A 317 4.18 0.09 -22.81
C THR A 317 4.08 -1.02 -23.85
N CYS A 318 2.92 -1.70 -23.94
CA CYS A 318 2.67 -2.69 -24.99
C CYS A 318 2.75 -2.06 -26.38
N ALA A 319 2.08 -0.93 -26.61
CA ALA A 319 2.08 -0.25 -27.92
C ALA A 319 3.49 0.18 -28.36
N LYS A 320 4.33 0.70 -27.45
CA LYS A 320 5.73 1.03 -27.74
C LYS A 320 6.56 -0.21 -28.07
N THR A 321 6.31 -1.32 -27.38
CA THR A 321 7.03 -2.57 -27.60
C THR A 321 6.67 -3.18 -28.95
N VAL A 322 5.38 -3.15 -29.33
CA VAL A 322 4.90 -3.58 -30.65
C VAL A 322 5.52 -2.74 -31.75
N LYS A 323 5.45 -1.40 -31.66
CA LYS A 323 6.06 -0.50 -32.66
C LYS A 323 7.56 -0.72 -32.82
N ARG A 324 8.27 -0.98 -31.73
CA ARG A 324 9.71 -1.29 -31.79
C ARG A 324 9.97 -2.61 -32.51
N ALA A 325 9.16 -3.64 -32.22
CA ALA A 325 9.27 -4.93 -32.89
C ALA A 325 8.93 -4.82 -34.39
N GLU A 326 7.91 -4.04 -34.76
CA GLU A 326 7.56 -3.75 -36.16
C GLU A 326 8.73 -3.06 -36.89
N ALA A 327 9.32 -2.01 -36.29
CA ALA A 327 10.47 -1.32 -36.88
C ALA A 327 11.72 -2.22 -37.02
N GLU A 328 11.96 -3.11 -36.06
CA GLU A 328 13.05 -4.10 -36.14
C GLU A 328 12.79 -5.12 -37.27
N ILE A 329 11.55 -5.54 -37.50
CA ILE A 329 11.17 -6.45 -38.60
C ILE A 329 11.32 -5.76 -39.96
N GLU A 330 10.84 -4.52 -40.10
CA GLU A 330 10.96 -3.74 -41.34
C GLU A 330 12.44 -3.51 -41.71
N ALA A 331 13.29 -3.21 -40.73
CA ALA A 331 14.73 -3.06 -40.94
C ALA A 331 15.41 -4.36 -41.41
N MET A 332 14.95 -5.52 -40.93
CA MET A 332 15.46 -6.82 -41.40
C MET A 332 14.96 -7.19 -42.80
N GLN A 333 13.75 -6.78 -43.18
CA GLN A 333 13.18 -7.04 -44.49
C GLN A 333 13.73 -6.12 -45.59
N GLY A 334 14.09 -4.87 -45.24
CA GLY A 334 14.72 -3.92 -46.18
C GLY A 334 16.20 -4.17 -46.47
N GLN A 335 16.83 -5.18 -45.87
CA GLN A 335 18.22 -5.59 -46.10
C GLN A 335 18.38 -6.85 -46.97
N ALA A 336 17.28 -7.38 -47.51
CA ALA A 336 17.25 -8.53 -48.43
C ALA A 336 17.01 -8.07 -49.88
#